data_AF-A0A1Z8W741-F1
#
_entry.id   AF-A0A1Z8W741-F1
#
_cell.length_a   1.000
_cell.length_b   1.000
_cell.length_c   1.000
_cell.angle_alpha   90.00
_cell.angle_beta   90.00
_cell.angle_gamma   90.00
#
_symmetry.space_group_name_H-M   'P 1'
#
loop_
_entity.id
_entity.type
_entity.pdbx_description
1 polymer ?
#
loop_
_entity_poly.entity_id
_entity_poly.type
_entity_poly.pdbx_seq_one_letter_code
_entity_poly.pdbx_strand_id
1 'polypeptide(L)' 'MTEEIKNEPVLEIDGQKYLINDMTDQQKAFVIELNMISQEEGDLRRQMDRLVLAKEGYSTRLKQLLTEPDEGSSDEKPAT' A
#
# COMPACT_ATOMS: atom_id res chain seq x y z
N MET A 1 -24.85 -30.17 -24.16
CA MET A 1 -23.87 -29.07 -23.96
C MET A 1 -24.38 -28.24 -22.81
N THR A 2 -23.95 -28.52 -21.58
CA THR A 2 -24.54 -27.89 -20.39
C THR A 2 -23.58 -27.85 -19.20
N GLU A 3 -22.28 -27.65 -19.45
CA GLU A 3 -21.30 -27.49 -18.36
C GLU A 3 -20.33 -26.31 -18.55
N GLU A 4 -20.33 -25.59 -19.67
CA GLU A 4 -19.32 -24.54 -19.96
C GLU A 4 -19.59 -23.17 -19.31
N ILE A 5 -20.82 -22.88 -18.84
CA ILE A 5 -21.21 -21.52 -18.37
C ILE A 5 -20.71 -21.22 -16.93
N LYS A 6 -20.11 -22.19 -16.22
CA LYS A 6 -19.86 -22.04 -14.77
C LYS A 6 -18.57 -21.30 -14.36
N ASN A 7 -17.67 -20.99 -15.29
CA ASN A 7 -16.37 -20.40 -14.97
C ASN A 7 -16.06 -19.13 -15.76
N GLU A 8 -17.09 -18.39 -16.19
CA GLU A 8 -16.86 -17.15 -16.91
C GLU A 8 -16.44 -16.01 -15.97
N PRO A 9 -15.39 -15.25 -16.32
CA PRO A 9 -14.91 -14.15 -15.49
C PRO A 9 -15.98 -13.04 -15.41
N VAL A 10 -16.23 -12.57 -14.18
CA VAL A 10 -17.25 -11.55 -13.89
C VAL A 10 -16.59 -10.31 -13.30
N LEU A 11 -16.99 -9.14 -13.79
CA LEU A 11 -16.67 -7.84 -13.19
C LEU A 11 -17.83 -7.40 -12.30
N GLU A 12 -17.55 -7.00 -11.08
CA GLU A 12 -18.54 -6.39 -10.17
C GLU A 12 -18.19 -4.91 -9.95
N ILE A 13 -19.08 -4.01 -10.37
CA ILE A 13 -18.96 -2.55 -10.20
C ILE A 13 -20.33 -2.00 -9.76
N ASP A 14 -20.35 -1.15 -8.73
CA ASP A 14 -21.56 -0.53 -8.17
C ASP A 14 -22.68 -1.53 -7.81
N GLY A 15 -22.28 -2.73 -7.37
CA GLY A 15 -23.21 -3.81 -7.02
C GLY A 15 -23.88 -4.49 -8.23
N GLN A 16 -23.44 -4.17 -9.45
CA GLN A 16 -23.86 -4.83 -10.68
C GLN A 16 -22.77 -5.79 -11.18
N LYS A 17 -23.19 -6.93 -11.74
CA LYS A 17 -22.30 -7.97 -12.26
C LYS A 17 -22.36 -8.00 -13.78
N TYR A 18 -21.20 -8.01 -14.41
CA TYR A 18 -21.04 -8.04 -15.87
C TYR A 18 -20.16 -9.23 -16.26
N LEU A 19 -20.60 -10.03 -17.24
CA LEU A 19 -19.76 -11.06 -17.84
C LEU A 19 -18.67 -10.39 -18.66
N ILE A 20 -17.40 -10.62 -18.32
CA ILE A 20 -16.28 -10.00 -19.03
C ILE A 20 -16.22 -10.49 -20.48
N ASN A 21 -16.68 -11.71 -20.77
CA ASN A 21 -16.72 -12.24 -22.13
C ASN A 21 -17.62 -11.42 -23.07
N ASP A 22 -18.73 -10.89 -22.55
CA ASP A 22 -19.71 -10.08 -23.29
C ASP A 22 -19.27 -8.62 -23.49
N MET A 23 -18.13 -8.23 -22.92
CA MET A 23 -17.58 -6.88 -23.05
C MET A 23 -16.91 -6.65 -24.40
N THR A 24 -16.96 -5.41 -24.88
CA THR A 24 -16.17 -4.94 -26.02
C THR A 24 -14.67 -4.94 -25.71
N ASP A 25 -13.81 -4.95 -26.73
CA ASP A 25 -12.35 -4.89 -26.54
C ASP A 25 -11.92 -3.66 -25.73
N GLN A 26 -12.57 -2.52 -25.96
CA GLN A 26 -12.32 -1.30 -25.20
C GLN A 26 -12.70 -1.45 -23.73
N GLN A 27 -13.84 -2.10 -23.43
CA GLN A 27 -14.27 -2.37 -22.06
C GLN A 27 -13.31 -3.33 -21.37
N LYS A 28 -12.87 -4.40 -22.05
CA LYS A 28 -11.86 -5.35 -21.53
C LYS A 28 -10.53 -4.65 -21.23
N ALA A 29 -10.10 -3.71 -22.07
CA ALA A 29 -8.90 -2.91 -21.82
C ALA A 29 -9.01 -2.12 -20.50
N PHE A 30 -10.18 -1.54 -20.21
CA PHE A 30 -10.41 -0.88 -18.92
C PHE A 30 -10.42 -1.87 -17.74
N VAL A 31 -10.96 -3.08 -17.89
CA VAL A 31 -10.86 -4.10 -16.84
C VAL A 31 -9.41 -4.43 -16.50
N ILE A 32 -8.55 -4.56 -17.53
CA ILE A 32 -7.13 -4.80 -17.35
C ILE A 32 -6.48 -3.63 -16.60
N GLU A 33 -6.76 -2.40 -17.01
CA GLU A 33 -6.23 -1.19 -16.38
C GLU A 33 -6.64 -1.10 -14.90
N LEU A 34 -7.92 -1.35 -14.59
CA LEU A 34 -8.43 -1.32 -13.21
C LEU A 34 -7.74 -2.37 -12.32
N ASN A 35 -7.46 -3.55 -12.86
CA ASN A 35 -6.72 -4.59 -12.13
C ASN A 35 -5.28 -4.17 -11.86
N MET A 36 -4.61 -3.53 -12.84
CA MET A 36 -3.25 -3.00 -12.66
C MET A 36 -3.22 -1.89 -11.60
N ILE A 37 -4.14 -0.93 -11.66
CA ILE A 37 -4.25 0.14 -10.67
C ILE A 37 -4.47 -0.44 -9.28
N SER A 38 -5.37 -1.43 -9.13
CA SER A 38 -5.63 -2.07 -7.84
C SER A 38 -4.39 -2.76 -7.26
N GLN A 39 -3.55 -3.35 -8.12
CA GLN A 39 -2.27 -3.94 -7.71
C GLN A 39 -1.28 -2.86 -7.25
N GLU A 40 -1.16 -1.77 -8.03
CA GLU A 40 -0.28 -0.64 -7.70
C GLU A 40 -0.69 0.05 -6.39
N GLU A 41 -1.98 0.26 -6.18
CA GLU A 41 -2.50 0.78 -4.91
C GLU A 41 -2.10 -0.10 -3.72
N GLY A 42 -2.13 -1.42 -3.88
CA GLY A 42 -1.68 -2.37 -2.86
C GLY A 42 -0.18 -2.23 -2.55
N ASP A 43 0.65 -2.06 -3.57
CA ASP A 43 2.10 -1.86 -3.42
C ASP A 43 2.41 -0.53 -2.71
N LEU A 44 1.76 0.55 -3.14
CA LEU A 44 1.93 1.88 -2.55
C LEU A 44 1.47 1.92 -1.09
N ARG A 45 0.36 1.25 -0.74
CA ARG A 45 -0.08 1.13 0.67
C ARG A 45 0.98 0.45 1.53
N ARG A 46 1.53 -0.68 1.07
CA ARG A 46 2.61 -1.39 1.79
C ARG A 46 3.87 -0.53 1.94
N GLN A 47 4.22 0.24 0.91
CA GLN A 47 5.33 1.18 0.98
C GLN A 47 5.08 2.29 2.01
N MET A 48 3.86 2.84 2.02
CA MET A 48 3.47 3.87 2.98
C MET A 48 3.54 3.36 4.41
N ASP A 49 3.01 2.17 4.69
CA ASP A 49 3.04 1.56 6.03
C ASP A 49 4.49 1.41 6.54
N ARG A 50 5.39 0.95 5.67
CA ARG A 50 6.83 0.86 5.99
C ARG A 50 7.43 2.23 6.33
N LEU A 51 7.10 3.26 5.57
CA LEU A 51 7.61 4.62 5.78
C LEU A 51 7.09 5.23 7.09
N VAL A 52 5.81 4.98 7.42
CA VAL A 52 5.22 5.41 8.70
C VAL A 52 5.96 4.77 9.87
N LEU A 53 6.12 3.44 9.85
CA LEU A 53 6.84 2.73 10.91
C LEU A 53 8.29 3.21 11.05
N ALA A 54 8.99 3.42 9.93
CA ALA A 54 10.36 3.95 9.95
C ALA A 54 10.42 5.33 10.59
N LYS A 55 9.49 6.23 10.23
CA LYS A 55 9.41 7.58 10.81
C LYS A 55 9.18 7.53 12.32
N GLU A 56 8.30 6.66 12.79
CA GLU A 56 8.05 6.46 14.22
C GLU A 56 9.29 5.93 14.95
N GLY A 57 9.97 4.94 14.37
CA GLY A 57 11.22 4.40 14.90
C GLY A 57 12.31 5.45 15.02
N TYR A 58 12.56 6.23 13.96
CA TYR A 58 13.54 7.32 14.00
C TYR A 58 13.17 8.41 15.01
N SER A 59 11.89 8.77 15.08
CA SER A 59 11.42 9.78 16.04
C SER A 59 11.61 9.31 17.49
N THR A 60 11.34 8.04 17.75
CA THR A 60 11.55 7.43 19.07
C THR A 60 13.03 7.40 19.43
N ARG A 61 13.89 6.97 18.50
CA ARG A 61 15.34 6.94 18.73
C ARG A 61 15.91 8.34 18.95
N LEU A 62 15.47 9.32 18.17
CA LEU A 62 15.90 10.71 18.35
C LEU A 62 15.51 11.24 19.73
N LYS A 63 14.29 10.95 20.19
CA LYS A 63 13.86 11.33 21.55
C LYS A 63 14.76 10.72 22.63
N GLN A 64 15.07 9.43 22.54
CA GLN A 64 15.99 8.76 23.47
C GLN A 64 17.35 9.47 23.49
N LEU A 65 17.94 9.72 22.34
CA LEU A 65 19.25 10.38 22.22
C LEU A 65 19.26 11.82 22.77
N LEU A 66 18.13 12.52 22.73
CA LEU A 66 18.01 13.87 23.29
C LEU A 66 17.77 13.87 24.81
N THR A 67 17.26 12.78 25.38
CA THR A 67 16.88 12.69 26.81
C THR A 67 17.84 11.87 27.64
N GLU A 68 18.56 10.93 27.05
CA GLU A 68 19.57 10.12 27.72
C GLU A 68 20.91 10.89 27.70
N PRO A 69 21.56 11.10 28.85
CA PRO A 69 22.90 11.66 28.88
C PRO A 69 23.86 10.69 28.18
N ASP A 70 24.69 11.22 27.30
CA ASP A 70 25.68 10.44 26.57
C ASP A 70 26.67 9.80 27.57
N GLU A 71 26.62 8.48 27.74
CA GLU A 71 27.53 7.74 28.63
C GLU A 71 29.01 7.82 28.17
N GLY A 72 29.29 8.47 27.04
CA GLY A 72 30.63 8.78 26.53
C GLY A 72 31.07 10.25 26.59
N SER A 73 30.24 11.19 27.06
CA SER A 73 30.64 12.60 27.11
C SER A 73 31.14 12.99 28.51
N SER A 74 32.43 12.72 28.76
CA SER A 74 33.18 13.47 29.75
C SER A 74 33.38 14.90 29.23
N ASP A 75 32.81 15.86 29.97
CA ASP A 75 32.99 17.32 29.91
C ASP A 75 32.58 18.04 28.61
N GLU A 76 31.41 18.67 28.63
CA GLU A 76 31.28 20.15 28.71
C GLU A 76 29.82 20.54 28.93
N LYS A 77 29.55 21.20 30.06
CA LYS A 77 28.26 21.87 30.30
C LYS A 77 28.01 22.90 29.20
N PRO A 78 26.78 23.06 28.66
CA PRO A 78 26.48 24.22 27.87
C PRO A 78 26.61 25.46 28.76
N ALA A 79 27.45 26.39 28.32
CA ALA A 79 27.56 27.72 28.90
C ALA A 79 26.21 28.44 28.80
N THR A 80 25.85 29.07 29.93
CA THR A 80 24.80 30.08 30.22
C THR A 80 23.86 30.50 29.09
#